data_AF-W4PI33-F1
#
_entry.id   AF-W4PI33-F1
#
_cell.length_a   1.000
_cell.length_b   1.000
_cell.length_c   1.000
_cell.angle_alpha   90.00
_cell.angle_beta   90.00
_cell.angle_gamma   90.00
#
_symmetry.space_group_name_H-M   'P 1'
#
loop_
_entity.id
_entity.type
_entity.pdbx_description
1 polymer ?
#
loop_
_entity_poly.entity_id
_entity_poly.type
_entity_poly.pdbx_seq_one_letter_code
_entity_poly.pdbx_strand_id
1 'polypeptide(L)' 'MITDRNEKLLHAFMLDRGESWLVPPRFIDEKKYILAPTVKWGVRPENFSFRTELFGPLLSVACIDSCKKASNW' A
#
# COMPACT_ATOMS: atom_id res chain seq x y z
N MET A 1 2.09 20.00 -3.82
CA MET A 1 0.70 20.41 -4.14
C MET A 1 -0.14 19.14 -4.12
N ILE A 2 -1.26 19.12 -3.39
CA ILE A 2 -2.14 17.94 -3.31
C ILE A 2 -2.99 17.87 -4.58
N THR A 3 -3.04 16.70 -5.22
CA THR A 3 -3.79 16.44 -6.45
C THR A 3 -4.56 15.12 -6.31
N ASP A 4 -5.60 14.97 -7.13
CA ASP A 4 -6.38 13.72 -7.30
C ASP A 4 -5.63 12.64 -8.11
N ARG A 5 -4.45 13.01 -8.66
CA ARG A 5 -3.60 12.14 -9.48
C ARG A 5 -2.29 11.84 -8.77
N ASN A 6 -2.17 10.62 -8.26
CA ASN A 6 -0.95 10.06 -7.70
C ASN A 6 -0.68 8.69 -8.36
N GLU A 7 0.21 8.68 -9.36
CA GLU A 7 0.50 7.49 -10.16
C GLU A 7 1.08 6.33 -9.33
N LYS A 8 1.92 6.64 -8.33
CA LYS A 8 2.50 5.64 -7.43
C LYS A 8 1.42 4.96 -6.59
N LEU A 9 0.49 5.75 -6.05
CA LEU A 9 -0.63 5.24 -5.25
C LEU A 9 -1.58 4.38 -6.11
N LEU A 10 -1.90 4.83 -7.32
CA LEU A 10 -2.71 4.07 -8.25
C LEU A 10 -2.02 2.77 -8.68
N HIS A 11 -0.71 2.79 -8.91
CA HIS A 11 0.08 1.59 -9.18
C HIS A 11 0.05 0.61 -7.99
N ALA A 12 0.12 1.13 -6.76
CA ALA A 12 0.03 0.31 -5.55
C ALA A 12 -1.35 -0.37 -5.34
N PHE A 13 -2.39 -0.03 -6.11
CA PHE A 13 -3.66 -0.75 -6.11
C PHE A 13 -3.63 -2.07 -6.89
N MET A 14 -2.58 -2.32 -7.66
CA MET A 14 -2.34 -3.64 -8.23
C MET A 14 -1.77 -4.55 -7.14
N LEU A 15 -2.20 -5.82 -7.15
CA LEU A 15 -1.69 -6.84 -6.25
C LEU A 15 -0.57 -7.61 -6.94
N ASP A 16 0.61 -7.60 -6.34
CA ASP A 16 1.71 -8.49 -6.71
C ASP A 16 1.46 -9.91 -6.17
N ARG A 17 2.32 -10.85 -6.57
CA ARG A 17 2.24 -12.24 -6.10
C ARG A 17 2.27 -12.31 -4.57
N GLY A 18 1.25 -12.95 -3.99
CA GLY A 18 1.12 -13.16 -2.54
C GLY A 18 0.49 -12.00 -1.77
N GLU A 19 0.27 -10.86 -2.43
CA GLU A 19 -0.47 -9.76 -1.84
C GLU A 19 -1.98 -10.03 -1.89
N SER A 20 -2.70 -9.46 -0.94
CA SER A 20 -4.16 -9.47 -0.90
C SER A 20 -4.68 -8.22 -0.20
N TRP A 21 -5.96 -7.90 -0.39
CA TRP A 21 -6.59 -6.81 0.34
C TRP A 21 -7.17 -7.33 1.66
N LEU A 22 -6.72 -6.78 2.78
CA LEU A 22 -7.45 -6.88 4.04
C LEU A 22 -8.59 -5.84 4.05
N VAL A 23 -8.31 -4.64 3.56
CA VAL A 23 -9.29 -3.60 3.27
C VAL A 23 -8.99 -3.03 1.88
N PRO A 24 -9.84 -3.23 0.87
CA PRO A 24 -9.58 -2.80 -0.50
C PRO A 24 -9.72 -1.27 -0.65
N PRO A 25 -8.99 -0.66 -1.61
CA PRO A 25 -9.06 0.78 -1.85
C PRO A 25 -10.44 1.19 -2.35
N ARG A 26 -10.96 2.28 -1.79
CA ARG A 26 -12.25 2.86 -2.19
C ARG A 26 -12.20 4.38 -2.06
N PHE A 27 -12.38 5.09 -3.17
CA PHE A 27 -12.65 6.51 -3.13
C PHE A 27 -14.08 6.75 -2.64
N ILE A 28 -14.24 7.70 -1.71
CA ILE A 28 -15.54 8.04 -1.12
C ILE A 28 -16.22 9.15 -1.93
N ASP A 29 -15.44 9.97 -2.64
CA ASP A 29 -15.91 11.05 -3.48
C ASP A 29 -15.69 10.77 -4.98
N GLU A 30 -16.53 11.36 -5.83
CA GLU A 30 -16.43 11.24 -7.28
C GLU A 30 -15.14 11.87 -7.84
N LYS A 31 -14.66 12.92 -7.18
CA LYS A 31 -13.45 13.66 -7.57
C LYS A 31 -12.14 12.97 -7.14
N LYS A 32 -12.22 11.85 -6.42
CA LYS A 32 -11.08 11.02 -5.98
C LYS A 32 -10.05 11.73 -5.10
N TYR A 33 -10.48 12.73 -4.32
CA TYR A 33 -9.62 13.35 -3.30
C TYR A 33 -9.63 12.61 -1.97
N ILE A 34 -10.65 11.79 -1.70
CA ILE A 34 -10.87 11.12 -0.43
C ILE A 34 -10.77 9.61 -0.64
N LEU A 35 -9.58 9.06 -0.39
CA LEU A 35 -9.37 7.62 -0.32
C LEU A 35 -9.68 7.12 1.10
N ALA A 36 -10.57 6.14 1.23
CA ALA A 36 -10.79 5.44 2.50
C ALA A 36 -9.52 4.72 2.96
N PRO A 37 -9.28 4.55 4.28
CA PRO A 37 -8.15 3.77 4.78
C PRO A 37 -8.08 2.40 4.12
N THR A 38 -6.93 2.10 3.52
CA THR A 38 -6.69 0.91 2.72
C THR A 38 -5.61 0.06 3.38
N VAL A 39 -5.80 -1.26 3.44
CA VAL A 39 -4.83 -2.17 4.06
C VAL A 39 -4.51 -3.31 3.11
N LYS A 40 -3.24 -3.35 2.69
CA LYS A 40 -2.67 -4.41 1.86
C LYS A 40 -1.95 -5.43 2.75
N TRP A 41 -2.23 -6.70 2.54
CA TRP A 41 -1.73 -7.82 3.32
C TRP A 41 -0.78 -8.70 2.50
N GLY A 42 0.18 -9.36 3.16
CA GLY A 42 1.10 -10.30 2.53
C GLY A 42 2.23 -9.62 1.74
N VAL A 43 2.52 -8.35 2.05
CA VAL A 43 3.59 -7.59 1.41
C VAL A 43 4.95 -8.16 1.81
N ARG A 44 5.87 -8.22 0.85
CA ARG A 44 7.25 -8.69 1.00
C ARG A 44 8.25 -7.60 0.57
N PRO A 45 9.53 -7.70 0.96
CA PRO A 45 10.54 -6.70 0.63
C PRO A 45 10.70 -6.39 -0.85
N GLU A 46 10.37 -7.35 -1.73
CA GLU A 46 10.48 -7.19 -3.18
C GLU A 46 9.28 -6.45 -3.77
N ASN A 47 8.17 -6.31 -3.04
CA ASN A 47 6.96 -5.67 -3.53
C ASN A 47 7.15 -4.15 -3.69
N PHE A 48 6.37 -3.57 -4.59
CA PHE A 48 6.43 -2.15 -4.88
C PHE A 48 6.10 -1.29 -3.66
N SER A 49 5.02 -1.62 -2.94
CA SER A 49 4.53 -0.83 -1.79
C SER A 49 5.40 -0.98 -0.54
N PHE A 50 6.32 -1.94 -0.50
CA PHE A 50 7.33 -2.03 0.55
C PHE A 50 8.46 -1.01 0.35
N ARG A 51 8.85 -0.79 -0.92
CA ARG A 51 10.04 0.01 -1.29
C ARG A 51 9.71 1.45 -1.70
N THR A 52 8.43 1.80 -1.73
CA THR A 52 7.97 3.08 -2.26
C THR A 52 7.08 3.79 -1.27
N GLU A 53 7.50 4.98 -0.84
CA GLU A 53 6.65 5.92 -0.11
C GLU A 53 5.53 6.43 -1.02
N LEU A 54 4.27 6.23 -0.61
CA LEU A 54 3.09 6.47 -1.45
C LEU A 54 2.40 7.81 -1.18
N PHE A 55 2.63 8.44 -0.02
CA PHE A 55 1.92 9.66 0.40
C PHE A 55 0.39 9.54 0.25
N GLY A 56 -0.19 8.42 0.67
CA GLY A 56 -1.62 8.16 0.66
C GLY A 56 -2.04 7.23 1.80
N PRO A 57 -3.35 7.13 2.11
CA PRO A 57 -3.85 6.33 3.23
C PRO A 57 -3.87 4.82 2.93
N LEU A 58 -2.72 4.27 2.55
CA LEU A 58 -2.49 2.84 2.29
C LEU A 58 -1.43 2.30 3.25
N LEU A 59 -1.85 1.37 4.12
CA LEU A 59 -0.96 0.61 4.99
C LEU A 59 -0.58 -0.71 4.31
N SER A 60 0.71 -0.98 4.21
CA SER A 60 1.25 -2.28 3.76
C SER A 60 1.67 -3.10 4.97
N VAL A 61 1.16 -4.34 5.09
CA VAL A 61 1.50 -5.25 6.18
C VAL A 61 2.37 -6.39 5.65
N ALA A 62 3.58 -6.47 6.19
CA ALA A 62 4.56 -7.50 5.89
C ALA A 62 4.75 -8.44 7.09
N CYS A 63 4.77 -9.75 6.84
CA CYS A 63 5.04 -10.75 7.87
C CYS A 63 6.55 -11.02 7.95
N ILE A 64 7.08 -11.10 9.16
CA ILE A 64 8.49 -11.38 9.43
C ILE A 64 8.62 -12.65 10.26
N ASP A 65 9.60 -13.49 9.95
CA ASP A 65 9.83 -14.72 10.71
C ASP A 65 10.60 -14.47 12.01
N SER A 66 11.37 -13.37 12.10
CA SER A 66 12.18 -13.07 13.28
C SER A 66 12.50 -11.59 13.44
N CYS A 67 12.68 -11.16 14.69
CA CYS A 67 13.02 -9.78 15.04
C CYS A 67 14.35 -9.31 14.39
N LYS A 68 15.35 -10.21 14.28
CA LYS A 68 16.62 -9.90 13.60
C LYS A 68 16.46 -9.62 12.10
N LYS A 69 15.45 -10.23 11.45
CA LYS A 69 15.13 -9.88 10.05
C LYS A 69 14.48 -8.49 9.98
N ALA A 70 13.61 -8.15 10.93
CA ALA A 70 12.98 -6.81 11.00
C ALA A 70 14.00 -5.68 11.06
N SER A 71 15.07 -5.83 11.85
CA SER A 71 16.08 -4.78 11.98
C SER A 71 16.91 -4.54 10.72
N ASN A 72 16.84 -5.46 9.75
CA ASN A 72 17.57 -5.38 8.48
C ASN A 72 16.67 -4.90 7.32
N TRP A 73 15.42 -4.57 7.63
CA TRP A 73 14.43 -4.08 6.68
C TRP A 73 14.28 -2.56 6.79
#